data_AF-A0A7U7G8Q2-F1
#
_entry.id   AF-A0A7U7G8Q2-F1
#
_cell.length_a   1.000
_cell.length_b   1.000
_cell.length_c   1.000
_cell.angle_alpha   90.00
_cell.angle_beta   90.00
_cell.angle_gamma   90.00
#
_symmetry.space_group_name_H-M   'P 1'
#
loop_
_entity.id
_entity.type
_entity.pdbx_description
1 polymer ?
#
loop_
_entity_poly.entity_id
_entity_poly.type
_entity_poly.pdbx_seq_one_letter_code
_entity_poly.pdbx_strand_id
1 'polypeptide(L)'
;MASKARFANHLLAPMTDQGAQALYSMKVEFIENFDYSPIRRDLAKDLGWSEKRIAQVESKAKAFFKCILVSNDGLRLSPDEEIDKFWHLFILRTQLYREFCEQVFGKFIDHQPEDDPVVLAGAFANTRQVYTQIFGKVIPLKGSPATCFKGPAV
;
A
#
# COMPACT_ATOMS: atom_id res chain seq x y z
N MET A 1 22.37 -15.75 -23.96
CA MET A 1 21.26 -16.03 -23.03
C MET A 1 21.75 -15.80 -21.62
N ALA A 2 21.41 -14.67 -20.99
CA ALA A 2 21.79 -14.39 -19.62
C ALA A 2 20.69 -13.59 -18.92
N SER A 3 20.50 -13.89 -17.63
CA SER A 3 19.73 -13.12 -16.65
C SER A 3 18.20 -13.29 -16.64
N LYS A 4 17.73 -14.46 -16.17
CA LYS A 4 16.42 -14.60 -15.50
C LYS A 4 16.54 -14.83 -13.98
N ALA A 5 17.76 -14.83 -13.42
CA ALA A 5 18.03 -15.31 -12.06
C ALA A 5 18.51 -14.23 -11.07
N ARG A 6 18.09 -12.96 -11.21
CA ARG A 6 18.48 -11.88 -10.28
C ARG A 6 17.35 -11.19 -9.51
N PHE A 7 16.08 -11.54 -9.73
CA PHE A 7 14.95 -10.81 -9.14
C PHE A 7 14.15 -11.57 -8.06
N ALA A 8 14.48 -12.84 -7.77
CA ALA A 8 13.61 -13.69 -6.94
C ALA A 8 13.87 -13.63 -5.41
N ASN A 9 15.00 -13.08 -4.94
CA ASN A 9 15.44 -13.26 -3.54
C ASN A 9 15.50 -11.99 -2.66
N HIS A 10 14.87 -10.88 -3.05
CA HIS A 10 14.92 -9.63 -2.27
C HIS A 10 13.55 -9.01 -1.94
N LEU A 11 12.45 -9.68 -2.32
CA LEU A 11 11.11 -9.08 -2.21
C LEU A 11 10.44 -9.29 -0.84
N LEU A 12 10.91 -10.24 -0.04
CA LEU A 12 10.44 -10.47 1.32
C LEU A 12 11.67 -10.73 2.18
N ALA A 13 11.90 -9.92 3.22
CA ALA A 13 12.88 -10.29 4.23
C ALA A 13 12.45 -11.63 4.85
N PRO A 14 13.31 -12.65 4.94
CA PRO A 14 12.93 -13.92 5.53
C PRO A 14 12.55 -13.72 7.00
N MET A 15 11.27 -13.88 7.33
CA MET A 15 10.75 -13.81 8.70
C MET A 15 10.94 -15.16 9.40
N THR A 16 12.17 -15.48 9.77
CA THR A 16 12.52 -16.71 10.51
C THR A 16 12.65 -16.48 12.02
N ASP A 17 12.50 -15.24 12.48
CA ASP A 17 12.58 -14.85 13.89
C ASP A 17 11.17 -14.68 14.50
N GLN A 18 10.92 -15.30 15.66
CA GLN A 18 9.62 -15.24 16.34
C GLN A 18 9.25 -13.82 16.78
N GLY A 19 10.25 -13.00 17.16
CA GLY A 19 10.05 -11.59 17.49
C GLY A 19 9.64 -10.77 16.27
N ALA A 20 10.29 -11.00 15.12
CA ALA A 20 9.92 -10.39 13.85
C ALA A 20 8.50 -10.77 13.41
N GLN A 21 8.09 -12.02 13.60
CA GLN A 21 6.74 -12.50 13.29
C GLN A 21 5.67 -11.87 14.20
N ALA A 22 5.97 -11.72 15.49
CA ALA A 22 5.06 -11.08 16.45
C ALA A 22 4.90 -9.58 16.12
N LEU A 23 6.01 -8.88 15.85
CA LEU A 23 5.98 -7.47 15.45
C LEU A 23 5.20 -7.25 14.15
N TYR A 24 5.37 -8.12 13.16
CA TYR A 24 4.59 -8.08 11.92
C TYR A 24 3.09 -8.24 12.19
N SER A 25 2.71 -9.21 13.03
CA SER A 25 1.32 -9.44 13.40
C SER A 25 0.70 -8.21 14.07
N MET A 26 1.42 -7.57 15.01
CA MET A 26 0.97 -6.34 15.66
C MET A 26 0.75 -5.19 14.67
N LYS A 27 1.68 -5.00 13.72
CA LYS A 27 1.55 -3.96 12.69
C LYS A 27 0.37 -4.22 11.75
N VAL A 28 0.14 -5.48 11.38
CA VAL A 28 -1.03 -5.89 10.59
C VAL A 28 -2.34 -5.63 11.34
N GLU A 29 -2.38 -5.94 12.64
CA GLU A 29 -3.53 -5.66 13.49
C GLU A 29 -3.78 -4.16 13.63
N PHE A 30 -2.73 -3.36 13.76
CA PHE A 30 -2.83 -1.90 13.75
C PHE A 30 -3.44 -1.37 12.44
N ILE A 31 -3.00 -1.88 11.28
CA ILE A 31 -3.60 -1.52 9.97
C ILE A 31 -5.09 -1.87 9.93
N GLU A 32 -5.51 -3.01 10.49
CA GLU A 32 -6.92 -3.42 10.45
C GLU A 32 -7.82 -2.57 11.34
N ASN A 33 -7.32 -2.21 12.52
CA ASN A 33 -8.11 -1.60 13.59
C ASN A 33 -7.94 -0.08 13.70
N PHE A 34 -7.07 0.55 12.90
CA PHE A 34 -6.93 2.00 12.86
C PHE A 34 -8.27 2.70 12.55
N ASP A 35 -8.54 3.83 13.20
CA ASP A 35 -9.77 4.58 12.93
C ASP A 35 -9.70 5.36 11.60
N TYR A 36 -10.22 4.73 10.54
CA TYR A 36 -10.36 5.37 9.23
C TYR A 36 -11.60 6.27 9.11
N SER A 37 -12.35 6.54 10.19
CA SER A 37 -13.57 7.37 10.13
C SER A 37 -13.37 8.74 9.50
N PRO A 38 -12.23 9.46 9.66
CA PRO A 38 -12.02 10.73 8.99
C PRO A 38 -11.95 10.58 7.47
N ILE A 39 -11.23 9.56 6.97
CA ILE A 39 -11.09 9.29 5.53
C ILE A 39 -12.43 8.87 4.93
N ARG A 40 -13.20 8.03 5.64
CA ARG A 40 -14.55 7.64 5.22
C ARG A 40 -15.48 8.85 5.07
N ARG A 41 -15.46 9.78 6.03
CA ARG A 41 -16.24 11.03 5.95
C ARG A 41 -15.84 11.88 4.75
N ASP A 42 -14.54 12.00 4.48
CA ASP A 42 -14.04 12.78 3.36
C ASP A 42 -14.40 12.14 2.01
N LEU A 43 -14.34 10.81 1.88
CA LEU A 43 -14.78 10.10 0.68
C LEU A 43 -16.28 10.28 0.40
N ALA A 44 -17.11 10.22 1.45
CA ALA A 44 -18.55 10.46 1.33
C ALA A 44 -18.84 11.91 0.92
N LYS A 45 -18.19 12.87 1.60
CA LYS A 45 -18.43 14.30 1.40
C LYS A 45 -17.90 14.82 0.07
N ASP A 46 -16.65 14.50 -0.26
CA ASP A 46 -15.92 15.16 -1.35
C ASP A 46 -16.08 14.40 -2.67
N LEU A 47 -16.31 13.07 -2.63
CA LEU A 47 -16.50 12.25 -3.82
C LEU A 47 -17.91 11.69 -3.98
N GLY A 48 -18.79 11.87 -2.98
CA GLY A 48 -20.17 11.35 -3.03
C GLY A 48 -20.26 9.82 -3.02
N TRP A 49 -19.23 9.13 -2.50
CA TRP A 49 -19.20 7.67 -2.53
C TRP A 49 -20.17 7.06 -1.52
N SER A 50 -20.83 5.97 -1.91
CA SER A 50 -21.70 5.21 -1.01
C SER A 50 -20.89 4.45 0.04
N GLU A 51 -21.50 4.20 1.20
CA GLU A 51 -20.91 3.38 2.28
C GLU A 51 -20.36 2.04 1.78
N LYS A 52 -21.07 1.39 0.85
CA LYS A 52 -20.61 0.13 0.24
C LYS A 52 -19.29 0.31 -0.53
N ARG A 53 -19.17 1.38 -1.31
CA ARG A 53 -17.94 1.66 -2.07
C ARG A 53 -16.80 2.07 -1.14
N ILE A 54 -17.10 2.86 -0.12
CA ILE A 54 -16.15 3.28 0.92
C ILE A 54 -15.58 2.06 1.65
N ALA A 55 -16.42 1.14 2.12
CA ALA A 55 -15.97 -0.09 2.77
C ALA A 55 -15.11 -0.97 1.85
N GLN A 56 -15.44 -1.02 0.55
CA GLN A 56 -14.65 -1.76 -0.44
C GLN A 56 -13.26 -1.14 -0.66
N VAL A 57 -13.17 0.18 -0.82
CA VAL A 57 -11.88 0.84 -1.02
C VAL A 57 -11.02 0.81 0.26
N GLU A 58 -11.62 0.93 1.44
CA GLU A 58 -10.89 0.85 2.71
C GLU A 58 -10.22 -0.52 2.86
N SER A 59 -10.96 -1.60 2.59
CA SER A 59 -10.40 -2.97 2.62
C SER A 59 -9.23 -3.14 1.64
N LYS A 60 -9.35 -2.56 0.44
CA LYS A 60 -8.26 -2.58 -0.56
C LYS A 60 -7.05 -1.73 -0.11
N ALA A 61 -7.28 -0.55 0.44
CA ALA A 61 -6.23 0.34 0.94
C ALA A 61 -5.46 -0.30 2.10
N LYS A 62 -6.15 -0.93 3.05
CA LYS A 62 -5.53 -1.74 4.12
C LYS A 62 -4.63 -2.83 3.54
N ALA A 63 -5.10 -3.56 2.52
CA ALA A 63 -4.28 -4.58 1.88
C ALA A 63 -3.07 -4.00 1.12
N PHE A 64 -3.20 -2.83 0.51
CA PHE A 64 -2.09 -2.10 -0.09
C PHE A 64 -1.04 -1.67 0.96
N PHE A 65 -1.46 -1.16 2.12
CA PHE A 65 -0.55 -0.83 3.23
C PHE A 65 0.21 -2.06 3.74
N LYS A 66 -0.42 -3.24 3.78
CA LYS A 66 0.28 -4.50 4.09
C LYS A 66 1.30 -4.88 3.02
N CYS A 67 1.02 -4.60 1.74
CA CYS A 67 2.00 -4.78 0.68
C CYS A 67 3.21 -3.86 0.89
N ILE A 68 2.98 -2.60 1.25
CA ILE A 68 4.06 -1.66 1.60
C ILE A 68 4.86 -2.17 2.81
N LEU A 69 4.18 -2.66 3.86
CA LEU A 69 4.80 -3.13 5.09
C LEU A 69 5.83 -4.25 4.87
N VAL A 70 5.58 -5.17 3.94
CA VAL A 70 6.50 -6.29 3.64
C VAL A 70 7.50 -5.99 2.52
N SER A 71 7.38 -4.83 1.87
CA SER A 71 8.25 -4.45 0.75
C SER A 71 9.42 -3.60 1.21
N ASN A 72 10.57 -3.78 0.57
CA ASN A 72 11.72 -2.90 0.78
C ASN A 72 11.54 -1.55 0.05
N ASP A 73 12.36 -0.55 0.39
CA ASP A 73 12.25 0.79 -0.19
C ASP A 73 12.66 0.91 -1.66
N GLY A 74 13.43 -0.06 -2.17
CA GLY A 74 13.80 -0.11 -3.58
C GLY A 74 12.64 -0.57 -4.47
N LEU A 75 11.57 -1.12 -3.89
CA LEU A 75 10.42 -1.63 -4.63
C LEU A 75 9.32 -0.57 -4.73
N ARG A 76 9.15 -0.02 -5.94
CA ARG A 76 8.02 0.86 -6.25
C ARG A 76 6.74 0.05 -6.30
N LEU A 77 5.73 0.51 -5.56
CA LEU A 77 4.37 -0.03 -5.54
C LEU A 77 3.39 1.07 -5.93
N SER A 78 2.60 0.82 -6.97
CA SER A 78 1.52 1.72 -7.39
C SER A 78 0.16 1.12 -7.05
N PRO A 79 -0.78 1.88 -6.46
CA PRO A 79 -2.16 1.46 -6.24
C PRO A 79 -3.03 1.55 -7.51
N ASP A 80 -4.32 1.17 -7.43
CA ASP A 80 -5.31 1.62 -8.42
C ASP A 80 -5.85 3.01 -8.05
N GLU A 81 -6.59 3.65 -8.96
CA GLU A 81 -7.12 5.01 -8.75
C GLU A 81 -8.01 5.17 -7.51
N GLU A 82 -8.73 4.12 -7.09
CA GLU A 82 -9.61 4.22 -5.93
C GLU A 82 -8.79 4.22 -4.65
N ILE A 83 -7.81 3.33 -4.54
CA ILE A 83 -6.87 3.27 -3.43
C ILE A 83 -6.05 4.57 -3.37
N ASP A 84 -5.64 5.11 -4.51
CA ASP A 84 -4.93 6.40 -4.57
C ASP A 84 -5.76 7.56 -4.00
N LYS A 85 -7.03 7.67 -4.38
CA LYS A 85 -7.94 8.68 -3.80
C LYS A 85 -8.10 8.52 -2.29
N PHE A 86 -8.21 7.28 -1.80
CA PHE A 86 -8.22 7.01 -0.36
C PHE A 86 -6.93 7.49 0.30
N TRP A 87 -5.78 7.14 -0.29
CA TRP A 87 -4.47 7.47 0.26
C TRP A 87 -4.21 8.98 0.26
N HIS A 88 -4.59 9.70 -0.81
CA HIS A 88 -4.54 11.16 -0.86
C HIS A 88 -5.33 11.80 0.30
N LEU A 89 -6.58 11.40 0.51
CA LEU A 89 -7.38 11.91 1.62
C LEU A 89 -6.76 11.58 2.98
N PHE A 90 -6.11 10.41 3.11
CA PHE A 90 -5.39 10.08 4.32
C PHE A 90 -4.17 11.00 4.54
N ILE A 91 -3.36 11.26 3.51
CA ILE A 91 -2.21 12.18 3.57
C ILE A 91 -2.65 13.58 4.00
N LEU A 92 -3.81 14.06 3.53
CA LEU A 92 -4.37 15.36 3.94
C LEU A 92 -4.74 15.40 5.43
N ARG A 93 -4.92 14.25 6.08
CA ARG A 93 -4.94 14.12 7.54
C ARG A 93 -3.51 14.00 8.09
N THR A 94 -2.70 15.03 7.84
CA THR A 94 -1.24 15.00 7.98
C THR A 94 -0.74 14.47 9.33
N GLN A 95 -1.37 14.85 10.44
CA GLN A 95 -1.03 14.32 11.78
C GLN A 95 -1.34 12.82 11.88
N LEU A 96 -2.57 12.40 11.57
CA LEU A 96 -3.00 11.01 11.63
C LEU A 96 -2.18 10.12 10.70
N TYR A 97 -1.87 10.61 9.50
CA TYR A 97 -1.06 9.86 8.54
C TYR A 97 0.38 9.68 9.02
N ARG A 98 1.00 10.72 9.60
CA ARG A 98 2.34 10.63 10.19
C ARG A 98 2.39 9.63 11.34
N GLU A 99 1.41 9.68 12.24
CA GLU A 99 1.29 8.74 13.37
C GLU A 99 1.10 7.31 12.87
N PHE A 100 0.20 7.08 11.92
CA PHE A 100 -0.02 5.78 11.28
C PHE A 100 1.27 5.24 10.65
N CYS A 101 1.97 6.09 9.90
CA CYS A 101 3.22 5.72 9.25
C CYS A 101 4.31 5.32 10.25
N GLU A 102 4.45 6.06 11.35
CA GLU A 102 5.40 5.72 12.41
C GLU A 102 5.08 4.38 13.07
N GLN A 103 3.80 4.16 13.42
CA GLN A 103 3.39 2.91 14.08
C GLN A 103 3.53 1.68 13.16
N VAL A 104 3.18 1.81 11.88
CA VAL A 104 3.16 0.68 10.95
C VAL A 104 4.53 0.48 10.30
N PHE A 105 5.11 1.54 9.73
CA PHE A 105 6.31 1.44 8.90
C PHE A 105 7.59 1.85 9.65
N GLY A 106 7.47 2.50 10.82
CA GLY A 106 8.62 3.09 11.53
C GLY A 106 9.21 4.31 10.83
N LYS A 107 8.47 4.87 9.87
CA LYS A 107 8.85 6.04 9.07
C LYS A 107 7.68 6.54 8.23
N PHE A 108 7.80 7.77 7.76
CA PHE A 108 6.88 8.33 6.77
C PHE A 108 7.01 7.59 5.43
N ILE A 109 5.87 7.35 4.76
CA ILE A 109 5.86 6.81 3.40
C ILE A 109 5.46 7.92 2.46
N ASP A 110 6.39 8.34 1.60
CA ASP A 110 6.12 9.38 0.63
C ASP A 110 5.20 8.87 -0.49
N HIS A 111 4.26 9.73 -0.85
CA HIS A 111 3.51 9.61 -2.09
C HIS A 111 4.26 10.36 -3.18
N GLN A 112 4.65 9.65 -4.24
CA GLN A 112 5.38 10.22 -5.35
C GLN A 112 4.53 10.16 -6.61
N PRO A 113 4.11 11.32 -7.15
CA PRO A 113 3.54 11.41 -8.48
C PRO A 113 4.51 10.88 -9.53
N GLU A 114 3.98 10.23 -10.56
CA GLU A 114 4.75 9.72 -11.69
C GLU A 114 3.90 9.78 -12.97
N ASP A 115 4.54 10.18 -14.06
CA ASP A 115 3.91 10.40 -15.36
C ASP A 115 4.43 9.40 -16.41
N ASP A 116 5.55 8.70 -16.16
CA ASP A 116 6.05 7.67 -17.07
C ASP A 116 5.17 6.40 -17.00
N PRO A 117 4.42 6.08 -18.07
CA PRO A 117 3.51 4.93 -18.07
C PRO A 117 4.24 3.59 -17.94
N VAL A 118 5.50 3.49 -18.35
CA VAL A 118 6.32 2.27 -18.21
C VAL A 118 6.69 2.06 -16.74
N VAL A 119 7.08 3.14 -16.03
CA VAL A 119 7.38 3.09 -14.59
C VAL A 119 6.12 2.73 -13.80
N LEU A 120 4.99 3.38 -14.10
CA LEU A 120 3.70 3.10 -13.47
C LEU A 120 3.24 1.65 -13.68
N ALA A 121 3.32 1.15 -14.93
CA ALA A 121 2.96 -0.23 -15.23
C ALA A 121 3.82 -1.24 -14.47
N GLY A 122 5.13 -0.97 -14.35
CA GLY A 122 6.05 -1.78 -13.55
C GLY A 122 5.71 -1.76 -12.06
N ALA A 123 5.50 -0.58 -11.48
CA ALA A 123 5.14 -0.42 -10.07
C ALA A 123 3.80 -1.11 -9.73
N PHE A 124 2.84 -1.07 -10.64
CA PHE A 124 1.55 -1.74 -10.49
C PHE A 124 1.64 -3.26 -10.62
N ALA A 125 2.53 -3.74 -11.51
CA ALA A 125 2.86 -5.17 -11.58
C ALA A 125 3.51 -5.66 -10.28
N ASN A 126 4.41 -4.88 -9.69
CA ASN A 126 5.01 -5.18 -8.38
C ASN A 126 3.94 -5.28 -7.29
N THR A 127 3.00 -4.32 -7.23
CA THR A 127 1.87 -4.37 -6.28
C THR A 127 1.08 -5.66 -6.39
N ARG A 128 0.72 -6.09 -7.62
CA ARG A 128 0.01 -7.36 -7.83
C ARG A 128 0.83 -8.58 -7.41
N GLN A 129 2.13 -8.57 -7.70
CA GLN A 129 3.02 -9.67 -7.31
C GLN A 129 3.12 -9.80 -5.79
N VAL A 130 3.42 -8.70 -5.10
CA VAL A 130 3.52 -8.66 -3.64
C VAL A 130 2.20 -9.07 -3.00
N TYR A 131 1.07 -8.52 -3.48
CA TYR A 131 -0.24 -8.90 -2.97
C TYR A 131 -0.50 -10.40 -3.13
N THR A 132 -0.21 -10.97 -4.30
CA THR A 132 -0.43 -12.40 -4.56
C THR A 132 0.41 -13.26 -3.62
N GLN A 133 1.63 -12.85 -3.29
CA GLN A 133 2.49 -13.54 -2.34
C GLN A 133 1.92 -13.51 -0.91
N ILE A 134 1.33 -12.39 -0.48
CA ILE A 134 0.78 -12.24 0.88
C ILE A 134 -0.56 -12.96 1.04
N PHE A 135 -1.45 -12.83 0.05
CA PHE A 135 -2.86 -13.22 0.19
C PHE A 135 -3.25 -14.46 -0.60
N GLY A 136 -2.33 -15.04 -1.38
CA GLY A 136 -2.58 -16.23 -2.20
C GLY A 136 -3.59 -16.00 -3.34
N LYS A 137 -3.96 -14.76 -3.63
CA LYS A 137 -4.92 -14.37 -4.66
C LYS A 137 -4.51 -13.06 -5.30
N VAL A 138 -4.99 -12.79 -6.51
CA VAL A 138 -4.75 -11.50 -7.18
C VAL A 138 -5.64 -10.44 -6.52
N ILE A 139 -5.07 -9.27 -6.21
CA ILE A 139 -5.86 -8.14 -5.71
C ILE A 139 -6.89 -7.74 -6.78
N PRO A 140 -8.17 -7.55 -6.42
CA PRO A 140 -9.19 -7.09 -7.36
C PRO A 140 -9.04 -5.58 -7.60
N LEU A 141 -7.88 -5.18 -8.14
CA LEU A 141 -7.63 -3.82 -8.62
C LEU A 141 -8.49 -3.59 -9.86
N LYS A 142 -9.15 -2.44 -9.93
CA LYS A 142 -9.94 -2.06 -11.11
C LYS A 142 -9.14 -1.05 -11.92
N GLY A 143 -9.00 -1.29 -13.21
CA GLY A 143 -8.46 -0.29 -14.16
C GLY A 143 -6.94 -0.22 -14.24
N SER A 144 -6.45 0.98 -14.55
CA SER A 144 -5.05 1.33 -14.78
C SER A 144 -4.29 1.61 -13.46
N PRO A 145 -2.95 1.59 -13.48
CA PRO A 145 -2.17 2.16 -12.38
C PRO A 145 -2.62 3.59 -12.06
N ALA A 146 -2.65 3.94 -10.78
CA ALA A 146 -2.67 5.34 -10.39
C ALA A 146 -1.41 6.06 -10.89
N THR A 147 -1.45 7.38 -11.04
CA THR A 147 -0.31 8.21 -11.45
C THR A 147 0.67 8.49 -10.31
N CYS A 148 0.93 7.46 -9.50
CA CYS A 148 1.76 7.55 -8.32
C CYS A 148 2.33 6.20 -7.89
N PHE A 149 3.33 6.25 -7.01
CA PHE A 149 3.81 5.08 -6.27
C PHE A 149 4.32 5.47 -4.87
N LYS A 150 4.57 4.45 -4.03
CA LYS A 150 5.39 4.58 -2.81
C LYS A 150 6.81 5.06 -3.15
N GLY A 151 7.20 6.22 -2.62
CA GLY A 151 8.56 6.74 -2.73
C GLY A 151 9.60 5.98 -1.89
N PRO A 152 10.89 6.08 -2.22
CA PRO A 152 11.96 5.71 -1.31
C PRO A 152 11.90 6.56 -0.04
N ALA A 153 12.28 5.99 1.10
CA ALA A 153 12.52 6.79 2.30
C ALA A 153 13.74 7.69 2.04
N VAL A 154 13.55 9.01 2.16
CA VAL A 154 14.65 9.98 2.25
C VAL A 154 15.26 9.99 3.64
#